data_AF-A0A2P8HJ47-F1
#
_entry.id   AF-A0A2P8HJ47-F1
#
_cell.length_a   1.000
_cell.length_b   1.000
_cell.length_c   1.000
_cell.angle_alpha   90.00
_cell.angle_beta   90.00
_cell.angle_gamma   90.00
#
_symmetry.space_group_name_H-M   'P 1'
#
loop_
_entity.id
_entity.type
_entity.pdbx_description
1 polymer ?
#
loop_
_entity_poly.entity_id
_entity_poly.type
_entity_poly.pdbx_seq_one_letter_code
_entity_poly.pdbx_strand_id
1 'polypeptide(L)'
;MKISAIRSVVGLSLLVTLLAACKKDYNFKDGYDTPAAIDTVGVGGIDTSMFKIDSSGFPDARKFPGLVSVVEPRLNNVTVTVDLDYKKVSPLIRISVPPGNWMSTGYYAAPGELVKIDVPAGMEGLAIQIGSHTDNVNGKLPQLRAGIITTQKVILPGVNYIRNIYGGLIYLIPPGPAKRKLTVTLSNVCKSPDFVLGESTDAAWKDQVRHSQVPVLELRGKRFIMTLYRKVLLGMLDNFSADAVVKKWDEVVEKDYHEWYGLSDNPADPIDQAPGTPHRFVLDIQISLGSGHNGYPCMAYLDWHSDFLDTAMINQGASWGPFHELGHNFQMNDMWSWSGADGLGETSNNLFVFQVAQRHGVKPPRIYDAGQDFVQPALDWAATSGTSKRFSSVTDVFQRLVPFVQLFQRYGYGMMGYICKEGRHEPRASYINEVKKNFFFVKASNYAGVNLKPFFDHWGIVVSPSAVAEVSQLPLLTEQVWTNDIR
;
A
#
# COMPACT_ATOMS: atom_id res chain seq x y z
N MET A 1 36.29 -22.85 -64.66
CA MET A 1 35.91 -24.22 -64.28
C MET A 1 34.95 -24.15 -63.10
N LYS A 2 33.82 -24.87 -63.20
CA LYS A 2 32.71 -25.06 -62.22
C LYS A 2 33.22 -25.43 -60.80
N ILE A 3 32.54 -25.26 -59.63
CA ILE A 3 31.11 -25.44 -59.27
C ILE A 3 30.81 -24.98 -57.80
N SER A 4 29.57 -24.47 -57.54
CA SER A 4 28.68 -24.60 -56.34
C SER A 4 28.90 -23.87 -54.98
N ALA A 5 27.90 -23.56 -54.12
CA ALA A 5 26.43 -23.44 -54.18
C ALA A 5 25.80 -23.17 -52.77
N ILE A 6 24.86 -22.19 -52.68
CA ILE A 6 23.47 -22.27 -52.12
C ILE A 6 23.19 -22.36 -50.58
N ARG A 7 22.35 -21.44 -50.04
CA ARG A 7 20.95 -21.65 -49.53
C ARG A 7 20.32 -20.37 -48.90
N SER A 8 19.19 -19.92 -49.46
CA SER A 8 18.13 -19.12 -48.82
C SER A 8 16.81 -19.40 -49.56
N VAL A 9 15.74 -19.86 -48.90
CA VAL A 9 14.36 -19.81 -49.45
C VAL A 9 13.32 -19.71 -48.33
N VAL A 10 12.38 -18.79 -48.55
CA VAL A 10 11.12 -18.48 -47.87
C VAL A 10 10.04 -19.54 -48.16
N GLY A 11 9.16 -19.83 -47.20
CA GLY A 11 7.98 -20.68 -47.42
C GLY A 11 6.70 -20.09 -46.80
N LEU A 12 5.73 -19.78 -47.65
CA LEU A 12 4.35 -19.41 -47.36
C LEU A 12 3.47 -20.63 -47.69
N SER A 13 2.51 -21.03 -46.83
CA SER A 13 1.39 -21.90 -47.22
C SER A 13 0.25 -21.86 -46.19
N LEU A 14 -0.95 -21.49 -46.68
CA LEU A 14 -2.27 -21.66 -46.05
C LEU A 14 -2.66 -23.14 -45.94
N LEU A 15 -3.36 -23.54 -44.88
CA LEU A 15 -4.32 -24.65 -44.94
C LEU A 15 -5.51 -24.40 -44.00
N VAL A 16 -6.69 -24.27 -44.61
CA VAL A 16 -8.01 -24.18 -43.98
C VAL A 16 -8.42 -25.59 -43.54
N THR A 17 -8.84 -25.75 -42.29
CA THR A 17 -9.55 -26.95 -41.83
C THR A 17 -10.88 -26.55 -41.18
N LEU A 18 -11.97 -26.91 -41.86
CA LEU A 18 -13.34 -26.89 -41.37
C LEU A 18 -13.52 -27.98 -40.31
N LEU A 19 -13.87 -27.58 -39.08
CA LEU A 19 -14.48 -28.48 -38.12
C LEU A 19 -15.94 -28.06 -37.91
N ALA A 20 -16.84 -28.86 -38.50
CA ALA A 20 -18.26 -28.83 -38.21
C ALA A 20 -18.48 -29.35 -36.78
N ALA A 21 -18.69 -28.44 -35.83
CA ALA A 21 -19.22 -28.77 -34.52
C ALA A 21 -20.75 -28.57 -34.55
N CYS A 22 -21.50 -29.61 -34.21
CA CYS A 22 -22.94 -29.56 -34.07
C CYS A 22 -23.37 -28.43 -33.13
N LYS A 23 -24.16 -27.47 -33.63
CA LYS A 23 -24.92 -26.53 -32.81
C LYS A 23 -25.84 -27.32 -31.89
N LYS A 24 -25.65 -27.20 -30.58
CA LYS A 24 -26.73 -27.36 -29.62
C LYS A 24 -27.25 -25.96 -29.31
N ASP A 25 -28.47 -25.65 -29.73
CA ASP A 25 -29.16 -24.43 -29.33
C ASP A 25 -29.55 -24.57 -27.86
N TYR A 26 -28.78 -23.91 -27.00
CA TYR A 26 -29.18 -23.65 -25.63
C TYR A 26 -29.67 -22.21 -25.55
N ASN A 27 -30.99 -22.04 -25.55
CA ASN A 27 -31.61 -20.74 -25.36
C ASN A 27 -31.74 -20.48 -23.85
N PHE A 28 -30.63 -20.15 -23.19
CA PHE A 28 -30.67 -19.48 -21.89
C PHE A 28 -30.27 -18.02 -22.10
N LYS A 29 -30.99 -17.10 -21.45
CA LYS A 29 -30.53 -15.71 -21.32
C LYS A 29 -29.24 -15.73 -20.53
N ASP A 30 -28.12 -15.53 -21.22
CA ASP A 30 -26.84 -15.37 -20.54
C ASP A 30 -26.85 -14.06 -19.75
N GLY A 31 -26.50 -14.13 -18.47
CA GLY A 31 -26.50 -12.98 -17.56
C GLY A 31 -25.37 -11.98 -17.82
N TYR A 32 -24.53 -12.23 -18.83
CA TYR A 32 -23.38 -11.40 -19.17
C TYR A 32 -23.69 -10.24 -20.14
N ASP A 33 -24.90 -10.17 -20.71
CA ASP A 33 -25.30 -9.12 -21.66
C ASP A 33 -26.05 -7.93 -21.03
N THR A 34 -26.23 -7.90 -19.71
CA THR A 34 -26.64 -6.65 -19.06
C THR A 34 -25.42 -5.74 -18.93
N PRO A 35 -25.42 -4.55 -19.57
CA PRO A 35 -24.45 -3.51 -19.23
C PRO A 35 -24.43 -3.34 -17.72
N ALA A 36 -23.26 -3.07 -17.14
CA ALA A 36 -23.18 -2.64 -15.75
C ALA A 36 -24.24 -1.55 -15.53
N ALA A 37 -25.09 -1.71 -14.51
CA ALA A 37 -26.10 -0.72 -14.19
C ALA A 37 -25.38 0.64 -14.08
N ILE A 38 -25.74 1.56 -14.97
CA ILE A 38 -25.13 2.88 -14.99
C ILE A 38 -25.49 3.53 -13.66
N ASP A 39 -24.48 3.90 -12.88
CA ASP A 39 -24.67 4.76 -11.71
C ASP A 39 -25.35 6.04 -12.20
N THR A 40 -26.62 6.22 -11.81
CA THR A 40 -27.46 7.33 -12.30
C THR A 40 -27.11 8.66 -11.64
N VAL A 41 -26.05 8.72 -10.84
CA VAL A 41 -25.49 9.97 -10.33
C VAL A 41 -25.09 10.87 -11.53
N GLY A 42 -25.97 11.79 -11.88
CA GLY A 42 -25.75 12.81 -12.92
C GLY A 42 -26.57 12.63 -14.21
N VAL A 43 -27.42 11.60 -14.34
CA VAL A 43 -28.30 11.43 -15.50
C VAL A 43 -29.75 11.74 -15.10
N GLY A 44 -30.21 12.97 -15.35
CA GLY A 44 -31.54 13.46 -14.96
C GLY A 44 -31.53 14.36 -13.72
N GLY A 45 -32.67 15.00 -13.43
CA GLY A 45 -32.80 15.92 -12.29
C GLY A 45 -32.27 15.33 -10.99
N ILE A 46 -31.69 16.16 -10.12
CA ILE A 46 -31.05 15.73 -8.87
C ILE A 46 -32.05 14.88 -8.06
N ASP A 47 -31.76 13.58 -7.92
CA ASP A 47 -32.53 12.71 -7.02
C ASP A 47 -32.32 13.22 -5.59
N THR A 48 -33.38 13.75 -5.01
CA THR A 48 -33.45 14.26 -3.63
C THR A 48 -34.37 13.41 -2.78
N SER A 49 -34.95 12.34 -3.34
CA SER A 49 -35.90 11.49 -2.63
C SER A 49 -35.16 10.53 -1.70
N MET A 50 -35.16 10.87 -0.41
CA MET A 50 -34.57 10.03 0.64
C MET A 50 -35.36 8.73 0.90
N PHE A 51 -36.54 8.57 0.30
CA PHE A 51 -37.40 7.39 0.48
C PHE A 51 -37.19 6.31 -0.59
N LYS A 52 -36.45 6.63 -1.67
CA LYS A 52 -36.18 5.69 -2.75
C LYS A 52 -34.87 4.97 -2.51
N ILE A 53 -34.95 3.64 -2.48
CA ILE A 53 -33.78 2.75 -2.45
C ILE A 53 -33.55 2.21 -3.86
N ASP A 54 -32.35 2.42 -4.39
CA ASP A 54 -31.93 1.82 -5.65
C ASP A 54 -31.42 0.40 -5.42
N SER A 55 -32.28 -0.59 -5.65
CA SER A 55 -31.93 -1.98 -5.45
C SER A 55 -31.15 -2.62 -6.59
N SER A 56 -30.79 -1.87 -7.65
CA SER A 56 -30.08 -2.43 -8.81
C SER A 56 -28.72 -3.06 -8.46
N GLY A 57 -28.03 -2.52 -7.46
CA GLY A 57 -26.75 -3.05 -6.97
C GLY A 57 -26.87 -4.17 -5.93
N PHE A 58 -28.07 -4.51 -5.45
CA PHE A 58 -28.24 -5.45 -4.33
C PHE A 58 -27.67 -6.85 -4.57
N PRO A 59 -27.81 -7.47 -5.76
CA PRO A 59 -27.24 -8.79 -6.01
C PRO A 59 -25.72 -8.83 -5.80
N ASP A 60 -25.02 -7.78 -6.21
CA ASP A 60 -23.56 -7.70 -6.07
C ASP A 60 -23.15 -7.16 -4.71
N ALA A 61 -23.86 -6.17 -4.16
CA ALA A 61 -23.68 -5.68 -2.80
C ALA A 61 -23.80 -6.81 -1.76
N ARG A 62 -24.69 -7.78 -2.01
CA ARG A 62 -24.84 -8.99 -1.17
C ARG A 62 -23.61 -9.87 -1.18
N LYS A 63 -22.89 -9.96 -2.31
CA LYS A 63 -21.62 -10.66 -2.40
C LYS A 63 -20.53 -9.85 -1.70
N PHE A 64 -20.46 -8.56 -2.02
CA PHE A 64 -19.45 -7.64 -1.51
C PHE A 64 -19.84 -6.17 -1.79
N PRO A 65 -19.63 -5.21 -0.86
CA PRO A 65 -19.01 -5.38 0.46
C PRO A 65 -19.94 -6.00 1.51
N GLY A 66 -21.25 -6.01 1.26
CA GLY A 66 -22.27 -6.57 2.14
C GLY A 66 -23.52 -5.70 2.15
N LEU A 67 -24.69 -6.32 2.36
CA LEU A 67 -25.92 -5.60 2.62
C LEU A 67 -25.97 -5.13 4.08
N VAL A 68 -26.62 -3.99 4.30
CA VAL A 68 -27.02 -3.54 5.63
C VAL A 68 -28.51 -3.85 5.80
N SER A 69 -28.89 -4.60 6.83
CA SER A 69 -30.30 -4.96 6.97
C SER A 69 -31.17 -3.80 7.44
N VAL A 70 -32.47 -3.90 7.19
CA VAL A 70 -33.46 -2.87 7.49
C VAL A 70 -33.59 -2.54 8.98
N VAL A 71 -33.10 -3.41 9.87
CA VAL A 71 -33.13 -3.15 11.32
C VAL A 71 -31.94 -2.33 11.81
N GLU A 72 -30.87 -2.21 11.02
CA GLU A 72 -29.75 -1.32 11.37
C GLU A 72 -30.25 0.14 11.38
N PRO A 73 -30.05 0.92 12.44
CA PRO A 73 -30.60 2.27 12.51
C PRO A 73 -30.06 3.20 11.42
N ARG A 74 -30.95 3.87 10.70
CA ARG A 74 -30.61 5.01 9.82
C ARG A 74 -30.64 6.28 10.64
N LEU A 75 -29.45 6.80 10.92
CA LEU A 75 -29.26 8.01 11.69
C LEU A 75 -29.45 9.25 10.81
N ASN A 76 -30.06 10.27 11.40
CA ASN A 76 -30.38 11.53 10.73
C ASN A 76 -29.84 12.71 11.53
N ASN A 77 -29.37 13.72 10.81
CA ASN A 77 -28.82 14.96 11.36
C ASN A 77 -27.67 14.72 12.35
N VAL A 78 -26.85 13.70 12.09
CA VAL A 78 -25.65 13.43 12.89
C VAL A 78 -24.51 14.33 12.44
N THR A 79 -23.80 14.92 13.39
CA THR A 79 -22.67 15.80 13.10
C THR A 79 -21.36 15.01 13.07
N VAL A 80 -20.51 15.35 12.11
CA VAL A 80 -19.15 14.81 11.98
C VAL A 80 -18.19 15.97 11.95
N THR A 81 -17.28 16.00 12.92
CA THR A 81 -16.18 16.96 12.95
C THR A 81 -14.88 16.29 12.55
N VAL A 82 -14.23 16.80 11.51
CA VAL A 82 -12.91 16.35 11.06
C VAL A 82 -11.90 17.48 11.24
N ASP A 83 -10.68 17.13 11.64
CA ASP A 83 -9.58 18.09 11.77
C ASP A 83 -8.88 18.26 10.43
N LEU A 84 -8.85 19.49 9.90
CA LEU A 84 -8.16 19.80 8.65
C LEU A 84 -6.76 20.37 8.92
N ASP A 85 -6.35 20.55 10.18
CA ASP A 85 -5.04 21.08 10.54
C ASP A 85 -3.99 19.96 10.54
N TYR A 86 -3.61 19.54 9.34
CA TYR A 86 -2.55 18.57 9.11
C TYR A 86 -1.45 19.14 8.22
N LYS A 87 -0.28 18.52 8.27
CA LYS A 87 0.88 18.99 7.51
C LYS A 87 0.84 18.45 6.08
N LYS A 88 0.99 19.35 5.11
CA LYS A 88 1.14 18.98 3.71
C LYS A 88 2.48 18.27 3.53
N VAL A 89 2.47 17.12 2.86
CA VAL A 89 3.68 16.40 2.52
C VAL A 89 4.52 17.21 1.53
N SER A 90 5.82 17.32 1.78
CA SER A 90 6.75 17.98 0.87
C SER A 90 6.77 17.24 -0.48
N PRO A 91 6.77 17.93 -1.64
CA PRO A 91 6.97 17.29 -2.92
C PRO A 91 8.36 16.63 -3.05
N LEU A 92 9.30 17.01 -2.19
CA LEU A 92 10.66 16.46 -2.10
C LEU A 92 10.80 15.39 -1.02
N ILE A 93 9.70 14.85 -0.47
CA ILE A 93 9.78 13.71 0.46
C ILE A 93 10.34 12.45 -0.21
N ARG A 94 10.20 12.35 -1.55
CA ARG A 94 10.72 11.31 -2.45
C ARG A 94 10.26 9.87 -2.17
N ILE A 95 9.35 9.66 -1.22
CA ILE A 95 8.65 8.38 -1.11
C ILE A 95 7.72 8.18 -2.31
N SER A 96 7.56 6.94 -2.76
CA SER A 96 6.80 6.60 -3.97
C SER A 96 5.32 6.93 -3.88
N VAL A 97 4.70 6.69 -2.72
CA VAL A 97 3.27 6.99 -2.50
C VAL A 97 3.08 7.60 -1.12
N PRO A 98 2.94 8.94 -1.02
CA PRO A 98 2.57 9.58 0.24
C PRO A 98 1.11 9.28 0.60
N PRO A 99 0.73 9.31 1.89
CA PRO A 99 -0.66 9.18 2.28
C PRO A 99 -1.46 10.38 1.75
N GLY A 100 -2.69 10.10 1.31
CA GLY A 100 -3.65 11.13 0.91
C GLY A 100 -4.34 11.78 2.10
N ASN A 101 -5.50 12.36 1.82
CA ASN A 101 -6.25 13.28 2.67
C ASN A 101 -7.65 12.76 3.04
N TRP A 102 -7.88 11.45 2.97
CA TRP A 102 -9.19 10.90 3.35
C TRP A 102 -9.44 11.07 4.85
N MET A 103 -10.54 11.74 5.19
CA MET A 103 -11.04 11.91 6.55
C MET A 103 -12.18 10.93 6.80
N SER A 104 -11.95 9.97 7.69
CA SER A 104 -12.94 8.97 8.11
C SER A 104 -14.07 9.63 8.90
N THR A 105 -15.32 9.39 8.49
CA THR A 105 -16.49 9.93 9.19
C THR A 105 -17.00 9.03 10.32
N GLY A 106 -16.67 7.73 10.27
CA GLY A 106 -17.24 6.71 11.17
C GLY A 106 -18.70 6.37 10.88
N TYR A 107 -19.14 6.62 9.64
CA TYR A 107 -20.48 6.31 9.15
C TYR A 107 -20.41 5.55 7.82
N TYR A 108 -21.48 4.81 7.54
CA TYR A 108 -21.62 3.94 6.39
C TYR A 108 -22.90 4.29 5.61
N ALA A 109 -22.81 4.36 4.30
CA ALA A 109 -23.96 4.50 3.41
C ALA A 109 -24.53 3.11 3.10
N ALA A 110 -25.79 2.86 3.47
CA ALA A 110 -26.46 1.62 3.12
C ALA A 110 -26.59 1.49 1.59
N PRO A 111 -26.47 0.28 1.02
CA PRO A 111 -26.48 0.09 -0.43
C PRO A 111 -27.74 0.68 -1.08
N GLY A 112 -27.56 1.48 -2.14
CA GLY A 112 -28.68 2.05 -2.90
C GLY A 112 -29.47 3.14 -2.19
N GLU A 113 -29.17 3.44 -0.93
CA GLU A 113 -29.83 4.51 -0.19
C GLU A 113 -29.13 5.86 -0.46
N LEU A 114 -29.92 6.93 -0.51
CA LEU A 114 -29.38 8.28 -0.69
C LEU A 114 -28.84 8.77 0.65
N VAL A 115 -27.65 9.36 0.66
CA VAL A 115 -27.06 10.06 1.81
C VAL A 115 -27.19 11.56 1.56
N LYS A 116 -27.70 12.28 2.56
CA LYS A 116 -27.72 13.74 2.58
C LYS A 116 -26.55 14.24 3.41
N ILE A 117 -25.80 15.20 2.88
CA ILE A 117 -24.75 15.94 3.59
C ILE A 117 -25.03 17.44 3.53
N ASP A 118 -24.98 18.11 4.68
CA ASP A 118 -25.02 19.56 4.80
C ASP A 118 -23.62 20.08 5.14
N VAL A 119 -23.07 20.90 4.25
CA VAL A 119 -21.70 21.42 4.33
C VAL A 119 -21.74 22.89 4.75
N PRO A 120 -20.97 23.30 5.77
CA PRO A 120 -20.95 24.68 6.21
C PRO A 120 -20.37 25.62 5.14
N ALA A 121 -20.71 26.91 5.23
CA ALA A 121 -20.12 27.95 4.42
C ALA A 121 -18.58 28.00 4.55
N GLY A 122 -17.92 28.49 3.50
CA GLY A 122 -16.47 28.65 3.47
C GLY A 122 -15.68 27.35 3.32
N MET A 123 -16.29 26.27 2.82
CA MET A 123 -15.62 25.02 2.46
C MET A 123 -15.81 24.75 0.96
N GLU A 124 -14.85 25.18 0.15
CA GLU A 124 -14.86 24.97 -1.31
C GLU A 124 -13.96 23.79 -1.69
N GLY A 125 -14.32 23.06 -2.75
CA GLY A 125 -13.52 21.95 -3.27
C GLY A 125 -13.49 20.70 -2.39
N LEU A 126 -14.40 20.58 -1.41
CA LEU A 126 -14.57 19.36 -0.62
C LEU A 126 -15.16 18.26 -1.51
N ALA A 127 -14.61 17.05 -1.45
CA ALA A 127 -15.24 15.86 -2.01
C ALA A 127 -15.76 14.93 -0.91
N ILE A 128 -16.81 14.19 -1.23
CA ILE A 128 -17.31 13.06 -0.45
C ILE A 128 -17.13 11.79 -1.27
N GLN A 129 -16.71 10.71 -0.60
CA GLN A 129 -16.59 9.39 -1.20
C GLN A 129 -17.39 8.38 -0.38
N ILE A 130 -18.06 7.47 -1.08
CA ILE A 130 -18.63 6.24 -0.51
C ILE A 130 -17.85 5.05 -1.05
N GLY A 131 -17.36 4.21 -0.13
CA GLY A 131 -16.56 3.02 -0.44
C GLY A 131 -15.06 3.24 -0.27
N SER A 132 -14.36 2.22 0.19
CA SER A 132 -12.90 2.24 0.46
C SER A 132 -12.08 1.54 -0.62
N HIS A 133 -12.72 0.74 -1.47
CA HIS A 133 -12.08 -0.17 -2.43
C HIS A 133 -11.82 0.53 -3.77
N THR A 134 -10.65 1.13 -3.90
CA THR A 134 -10.29 1.95 -5.08
C THR A 134 -9.98 1.16 -6.34
N ASP A 135 -9.84 -0.16 -6.22
CA ASP A 135 -9.45 -1.02 -7.32
C ASP A 135 -10.57 -1.21 -8.34
N ASN A 136 -10.21 -0.95 -9.61
CA ASN A 136 -10.99 -1.36 -10.77
C ASN A 136 -10.61 -2.79 -11.15
N VAL A 137 -11.50 -3.74 -10.86
CA VAL A 137 -11.29 -5.16 -11.18
C VAL A 137 -12.15 -5.63 -12.36
N ASN A 138 -12.62 -4.71 -13.21
CA ASN A 138 -13.32 -5.08 -14.44
C ASN A 138 -12.42 -5.95 -15.34
N GLY A 139 -12.99 -7.03 -15.87
CA GLY A 139 -12.30 -7.94 -16.79
C GLY A 139 -11.43 -8.98 -16.10
N LYS A 140 -11.43 -9.08 -14.76
CA LYS A 140 -10.81 -10.21 -14.06
C LYS A 140 -11.69 -11.45 -14.15
N LEU A 141 -11.05 -12.61 -14.33
CA LEU A 141 -11.71 -13.90 -14.39
C LEU A 141 -11.12 -14.86 -13.34
N PRO A 142 -11.94 -15.42 -12.43
CA PRO A 142 -13.36 -15.12 -12.22
C PRO A 142 -13.59 -13.71 -11.62
N GLN A 143 -14.73 -13.09 -11.93
CA GLN A 143 -15.17 -11.83 -11.33
C GLN A 143 -15.83 -12.12 -9.97
N LEU A 144 -15.23 -11.67 -8.86
CA LEU A 144 -15.71 -11.99 -7.50
C LEU A 144 -16.56 -10.86 -6.88
N ARG A 145 -16.45 -9.63 -7.40
CA ARG A 145 -17.29 -8.49 -7.07
C ARG A 145 -17.50 -7.58 -8.27
N ALA A 146 -18.42 -6.62 -8.18
CA ALA A 146 -18.54 -5.56 -9.17
C ALA A 146 -17.20 -4.81 -9.35
N GLY A 147 -16.88 -4.43 -10.59
CA GLY A 147 -15.55 -3.94 -10.95
C GLY A 147 -15.14 -2.68 -10.21
N ILE A 148 -16.04 -1.71 -10.08
CA ILE A 148 -15.85 -0.47 -9.32
C ILE A 148 -17.00 -0.35 -8.34
N ILE A 149 -16.68 -0.17 -7.05
CA ILE A 149 -17.68 -0.05 -5.98
C ILE A 149 -17.54 1.24 -5.16
N THR A 150 -16.76 2.20 -5.67
CA THR A 150 -16.58 3.53 -5.06
C THR A 150 -17.34 4.59 -5.85
N THR A 151 -17.99 5.50 -5.15
CA THR A 151 -18.58 6.72 -5.75
C THR A 151 -17.95 7.94 -5.08
N GLN A 152 -17.43 8.88 -5.87
CA GLN A 152 -16.88 10.14 -5.37
C GLN A 152 -17.57 11.32 -6.04
N LYS A 153 -17.85 12.38 -5.28
CA LYS A 153 -18.49 13.60 -5.77
C LYS A 153 -17.91 14.83 -5.07
N VAL A 154 -17.63 15.88 -5.83
CA VAL A 154 -17.35 17.22 -5.27
C VAL A 154 -18.66 17.83 -4.75
N ILE A 155 -18.63 18.36 -3.54
CA ILE A 155 -19.77 18.96 -2.84
C ILE A 155 -19.51 20.42 -2.52
N LEU A 156 -20.59 21.20 -2.50
CA LEU A 156 -20.56 22.64 -2.27
C LEU A 156 -21.15 22.97 -0.88
N PRO A 157 -20.90 24.17 -0.33
CA PRO A 157 -21.64 24.64 0.84
C PRO A 157 -23.16 24.51 0.67
N GLY A 158 -23.83 24.07 1.73
CA GLY A 158 -25.25 23.73 1.76
C GLY A 158 -25.52 22.23 1.57
N VAL A 159 -26.74 21.92 1.16
CA VAL A 159 -27.25 20.55 1.09
C VAL A 159 -26.83 19.87 -0.22
N ASN A 160 -26.21 18.70 -0.09
CA ASN A 160 -25.83 17.82 -1.18
C ASN A 160 -26.34 16.40 -0.94
N TYR A 161 -26.44 15.64 -2.03
CA TYR A 161 -26.86 14.23 -2.01
C TYR A 161 -25.88 13.38 -2.80
N ILE A 162 -25.60 12.18 -2.29
CA ILE A 162 -24.77 11.14 -2.92
C ILE A 162 -25.34 9.76 -2.59
N ARG A 163 -25.20 8.81 -3.52
CA ARG A 163 -25.57 7.41 -3.36
C ARG A 163 -24.44 6.55 -3.88
N ASN A 164 -24.32 5.34 -3.37
CA ASN A 164 -23.57 4.25 -4.00
C ASN A 164 -24.45 3.00 -3.94
N ILE A 165 -24.65 2.34 -5.08
CA ILE A 165 -25.57 1.19 -5.18
C ILE A 165 -25.05 -0.07 -4.46
N TYR A 166 -23.78 -0.11 -4.07
CA TYR A 166 -23.15 -1.18 -3.30
C TYR A 166 -22.96 -0.84 -1.81
N GLY A 167 -23.12 0.43 -1.44
CA GLY A 167 -22.86 0.93 -0.10
C GLY A 167 -21.36 1.07 0.20
N GLY A 168 -21.04 1.61 1.37
CA GLY A 168 -19.64 1.76 1.78
C GLY A 168 -19.43 2.75 2.91
N LEU A 169 -18.23 2.75 3.47
CA LEU A 169 -17.79 3.78 4.41
C LEU A 169 -17.78 5.15 3.74
N ILE A 170 -18.11 6.18 4.51
CA ILE A 170 -18.19 7.56 4.04
C ILE A 170 -16.91 8.30 4.43
N TYR A 171 -16.27 8.93 3.44
CA TYR A 171 -15.06 9.75 3.62
C TYR A 171 -15.30 11.18 3.17
N LEU A 172 -14.71 12.13 3.88
CA LEU A 172 -14.55 13.51 3.42
C LEU A 172 -13.13 13.70 2.91
N ILE A 173 -12.98 14.35 1.75
CA ILE A 173 -11.70 14.54 1.09
C ILE A 173 -11.54 16.05 0.84
N PRO A 174 -10.91 16.80 1.76
CA PRO A 174 -10.66 18.22 1.60
C PRO A 174 -9.63 18.46 0.49
N PRO A 175 -9.62 19.60 -0.22
CA PRO A 175 -8.64 19.86 -1.29
C PRO A 175 -7.20 20.02 -0.76
N GLY A 176 -7.05 20.22 0.55
CA GLY A 176 -5.77 20.35 1.24
C GLY A 176 -5.98 20.71 2.72
N PRO A 177 -4.88 20.83 3.47
CA PRO A 177 -4.97 21.20 4.89
C PRO A 177 -5.45 22.64 5.08
N ALA A 178 -6.12 22.87 6.20
CA ALA A 178 -6.59 24.17 6.63
C ALA A 178 -6.57 24.23 8.17
N LYS A 179 -6.13 25.35 8.76
CA LYS A 179 -6.02 25.53 10.22
C LYS A 179 -7.39 25.69 10.90
N ARG A 180 -8.26 24.69 10.77
CA ARG A 180 -9.61 24.65 11.32
C ARG A 180 -10.14 23.22 11.39
N LYS A 181 -11.14 23.05 12.24
CA LYS A 181 -12.02 21.86 12.19
C LYS A 181 -13.19 22.13 11.24
N LEU A 182 -13.59 21.10 10.50
CA LEU A 182 -14.77 21.11 9.64
C LEU A 182 -15.85 20.24 10.27
N THR A 183 -17.02 20.81 10.52
CA THR A 183 -18.20 20.06 10.97
C THR A 183 -19.22 20.00 9.85
N VAL A 184 -19.61 18.79 9.45
CA VAL A 184 -20.72 18.54 8.49
C VAL A 184 -21.85 17.81 9.18
N THR A 185 -23.05 17.85 8.60
CA THR A 185 -24.20 17.09 9.08
C THR A 185 -24.57 16.02 8.05
N LEU A 186 -24.67 14.76 8.49
CA LEU A 186 -25.07 13.62 7.66
C LEU A 186 -26.48 13.15 8.05
N SER A 187 -27.24 12.71 7.05
CA SER A 187 -28.54 12.07 7.25
C SER A 187 -28.70 10.84 6.35
N ASN A 188 -29.49 9.89 6.85
CA ASN A 188 -29.69 8.56 6.28
C ASN A 188 -28.40 7.74 6.19
N VAL A 189 -27.68 7.66 7.31
CA VAL A 189 -26.41 6.93 7.43
C VAL A 189 -26.46 5.91 8.55
N CYS A 190 -25.73 4.81 8.43
CA CYS A 190 -25.56 3.82 9.50
C CYS A 190 -24.30 4.14 10.29
N LYS A 191 -24.30 3.89 11.61
CA LYS A 191 -23.08 4.02 12.42
C LYS A 191 -22.16 2.84 12.14
N SER A 192 -20.93 3.10 11.67
CA SER A 192 -19.92 2.05 11.56
C SER A 192 -19.37 1.70 12.94
N PRO A 193 -19.15 0.42 13.29
CA PRO A 193 -18.49 0.00 14.53
C PRO A 193 -16.96 0.22 14.43
N ASP A 194 -16.55 1.47 14.26
CA ASP A 194 -15.15 1.87 14.16
C ASP A 194 -14.48 1.87 15.54
N PHE A 195 -13.21 1.47 15.57
CA PHE A 195 -12.34 1.73 16.71
C PHE A 195 -11.51 2.98 16.42
N VAL A 196 -11.51 3.96 17.32
CA VAL A 196 -10.66 5.15 17.24
C VAL A 196 -9.75 5.18 18.46
N LEU A 197 -8.43 5.14 18.25
CA LEU A 197 -7.47 5.12 19.35
C LEU A 197 -7.62 6.37 20.22
N GLY A 198 -7.74 6.18 21.53
CA GLY A 198 -7.92 7.26 22.51
C GLY A 198 -9.37 7.76 22.67
N GLU A 199 -10.30 7.34 21.81
CA GLU A 199 -11.74 7.66 21.93
C GLU A 199 -12.59 6.40 22.22
N SER A 200 -12.26 5.27 21.60
CA SER A 200 -12.92 3.98 21.80
C SER A 200 -12.24 3.18 22.91
N THR A 201 -13.02 2.33 23.60
CA THR A 201 -12.45 1.24 24.42
C THR A 201 -12.62 -0.10 23.69
N ASP A 202 -11.69 -1.03 23.89
CA ASP A 202 -11.72 -2.35 23.24
C ASP A 202 -13.03 -3.10 23.53
N ALA A 203 -13.48 -3.10 24.80
CA ALA A 203 -14.71 -3.77 25.20
C ALA A 203 -15.96 -3.17 24.53
N ALA A 204 -16.11 -1.84 24.55
CA ALA A 204 -17.26 -1.18 23.93
C ALA A 204 -17.25 -1.35 22.41
N TRP A 205 -16.07 -1.30 21.79
CA TRP A 205 -15.92 -1.53 20.36
C TRP A 205 -16.31 -2.97 19.98
N LYS A 206 -15.81 -3.98 20.70
CA LYS A 206 -16.20 -5.39 20.46
C LYS A 206 -17.70 -5.60 20.58
N ASP A 207 -18.33 -4.95 21.55
CA ASP A 207 -19.79 -4.98 21.70
C ASP A 207 -20.51 -4.37 20.49
N GLN A 208 -20.04 -3.22 19.98
CA GLN A 208 -20.56 -2.63 18.74
C GLN A 208 -20.38 -3.55 17.53
N VAL A 209 -19.23 -4.21 17.38
CA VAL A 209 -19.00 -5.16 16.27
C VAL A 209 -19.96 -6.34 16.36
N ARG A 210 -20.23 -6.88 17.56
CA ARG A 210 -21.18 -7.98 17.75
C ARG A 210 -22.61 -7.59 17.33
N HIS A 211 -23.04 -6.38 17.69
CA HIS A 211 -24.43 -5.95 17.52
C HIS A 211 -24.76 -5.25 16.20
N SER A 212 -23.83 -4.49 15.63
CA SER A 212 -24.05 -3.81 14.35
C SER A 212 -24.18 -4.82 13.20
N GLN A 213 -24.87 -4.45 12.13
CA GLN A 213 -24.92 -5.20 10.88
C GLN A 213 -24.16 -4.52 9.74
N VAL A 214 -23.44 -3.43 10.02
CA VAL A 214 -22.56 -2.78 9.05
C VAL A 214 -21.40 -3.73 8.67
N PRO A 215 -21.16 -4.00 7.37
CA PRO A 215 -20.24 -5.06 6.95
C PRO A 215 -18.76 -4.69 7.04
N VAL A 216 -18.45 -3.41 6.90
CA VAL A 216 -17.08 -2.88 6.80
C VAL A 216 -16.87 -1.84 7.90
N LEU A 217 -15.72 -1.89 8.57
CA LEU A 217 -15.36 -0.98 9.65
C LEU A 217 -13.90 -0.56 9.56
N GLU A 218 -13.52 0.48 10.31
CA GLU A 218 -12.12 0.88 10.43
C GLU A 218 -11.57 0.72 11.86
N LEU A 219 -10.31 0.28 11.94
CA LEU A 219 -9.45 0.45 13.11
C LEU A 219 -8.53 1.66 12.84
N ARG A 220 -8.69 2.73 13.62
CA ARG A 220 -8.16 4.06 13.30
C ARG A 220 -7.14 4.54 14.32
N GLY A 221 -5.89 4.61 13.89
CA GLY A 221 -4.79 5.29 14.59
C GLY A 221 -4.50 6.67 14.01
N LYS A 222 -3.50 7.35 14.58
CA LYS A 222 -2.96 8.63 14.10
C LYS A 222 -2.17 8.46 12.80
N ARG A 223 -1.46 7.35 12.63
CA ARG A 223 -0.53 7.10 11.51
C ARG A 223 -1.00 6.01 10.56
N PHE A 224 -1.82 5.08 11.04
CA PHE A 224 -2.28 3.95 10.24
C PHE A 224 -3.77 3.68 10.46
N ILE A 225 -4.49 3.43 9.36
CA ILE A 225 -5.90 3.03 9.39
C ILE A 225 -6.08 1.75 8.58
N MET A 226 -6.72 0.76 9.19
CA MET A 226 -7.07 -0.51 8.55
C MET A 226 -8.58 -0.56 8.33
N THR A 227 -8.99 -0.90 7.11
CA THR A 227 -10.39 -1.19 6.76
C THR A 227 -10.59 -2.70 6.70
N LEU A 228 -11.42 -3.22 7.60
CA LEU A 228 -11.59 -4.64 7.86
C LEU A 228 -13.06 -5.06 7.76
N TYR A 229 -13.28 -6.36 7.66
CA TYR A 229 -14.61 -6.94 7.46
C TYR A 229 -15.15 -7.52 8.75
N ARG A 230 -16.31 -7.01 9.16
CA ARG A 230 -17.01 -7.43 10.37
C ARG A 230 -17.17 -8.94 10.44
N LYS A 231 -17.62 -9.57 9.34
CA LYS A 231 -17.92 -11.00 9.31
C LYS A 231 -16.69 -11.86 9.65
N VAL A 232 -15.50 -11.44 9.21
CA VAL A 232 -14.24 -12.13 9.52
C VAL A 232 -13.84 -11.84 10.97
N LEU A 233 -13.90 -10.56 11.37
CA LEU A 233 -13.54 -10.12 12.72
C LEU A 233 -14.34 -10.80 13.82
N LEU A 234 -15.63 -11.11 13.61
CA LEU A 234 -16.46 -11.83 14.60
C LEU A 234 -15.83 -13.14 15.08
N GLY A 235 -15.08 -13.85 14.22
CA GLY A 235 -14.38 -15.07 14.59
C GLY A 235 -13.02 -14.86 15.27
N MET A 236 -12.57 -13.61 15.38
CA MET A 236 -11.23 -13.24 15.86
C MET A 236 -11.26 -12.23 17.03
N LEU A 237 -12.40 -11.63 17.36
CA LEU A 237 -12.51 -10.54 18.34
C LEU A 237 -11.84 -10.85 19.69
N ASP A 238 -11.94 -12.09 20.15
CA ASP A 238 -11.42 -12.47 21.47
C ASP A 238 -9.92 -12.84 21.44
N ASN A 239 -9.28 -12.85 20.26
CA ASN A 239 -7.87 -13.20 20.09
C ASN A 239 -6.93 -11.98 20.11
N PHE A 240 -7.46 -10.76 20.03
CA PHE A 240 -6.66 -9.54 20.01
C PHE A 240 -7.35 -8.39 20.76
N SER A 241 -6.61 -7.31 21.00
CA SER A 241 -7.15 -6.03 21.47
C SER A 241 -6.98 -4.98 20.38
N ALA A 242 -8.07 -4.31 19.99
CA ALA A 242 -8.03 -3.26 18.99
C ALA A 242 -7.13 -2.09 19.43
N ASP A 243 -7.15 -1.74 20.72
CA ASP A 243 -6.27 -0.71 21.29
C ASP A 243 -4.79 -1.08 21.10
N ALA A 244 -4.42 -2.30 21.50
CA ALA A 244 -3.04 -2.77 21.38
C ALA A 244 -2.60 -2.84 19.91
N VAL A 245 -3.45 -3.33 19.02
CA VAL A 245 -3.17 -3.45 17.58
C VAL A 245 -2.98 -2.08 16.94
N VAL A 246 -3.92 -1.15 17.15
CA VAL A 246 -3.85 0.17 16.52
C VAL A 246 -2.66 0.97 17.04
N LYS A 247 -2.42 0.93 18.36
CA LYS A 247 -1.23 1.54 18.96
C LYS A 247 0.06 0.95 18.38
N LYS A 248 0.08 -0.37 18.15
CA LYS A 248 1.24 -1.06 17.58
C LYS A 248 1.51 -0.63 16.14
N TRP A 249 0.48 -0.55 15.29
CA TRP A 249 0.65 -0.07 13.91
C TRP A 249 1.08 1.40 13.85
N ASP A 250 0.53 2.26 14.72
CA ASP A 250 0.99 3.64 14.82
C ASP A 250 2.46 3.75 15.21
N GLU A 251 2.90 2.93 16.17
CA GLU A 251 4.29 2.84 16.59
C GLU A 251 5.19 2.36 15.45
N VAL A 252 4.78 1.33 14.69
CA VAL A 252 5.54 0.85 13.53
C VAL A 252 5.72 1.96 12.50
N VAL A 253 4.64 2.65 12.10
CA VAL A 253 4.75 3.72 11.10
C VAL A 253 5.64 4.87 11.61
N GLU A 254 5.50 5.23 12.89
CA GLU A 254 6.32 6.30 13.48
C GLU A 254 7.79 5.92 13.60
N LYS A 255 8.11 4.74 14.13
CA LYS A 255 9.48 4.32 14.41
C LYS A 255 10.20 3.75 13.21
N ASP A 256 9.57 2.82 12.51
CA ASP A 256 10.22 2.00 11.48
C ASP A 256 10.05 2.57 10.07
N TYR A 257 9.09 3.49 9.88
CA TYR A 257 8.88 4.15 8.59
C TYR A 257 9.23 5.63 8.61
N HIS A 258 8.83 6.41 9.62
CA HIS A 258 9.16 7.83 9.66
C HIS A 258 10.56 8.07 10.25
N GLU A 259 10.78 7.73 11.52
CA GLU A 259 12.06 8.00 12.21
C GLU A 259 13.23 7.28 11.53
N TRP A 260 13.08 6.01 11.16
CA TRP A 260 14.11 5.26 10.44
C TRP A 260 14.48 5.86 9.08
N TYR A 261 13.55 6.55 8.40
CA TYR A 261 13.82 7.30 7.16
C TYR A 261 14.34 8.72 7.39
N GLY A 262 14.61 9.10 8.64
CA GLY A 262 15.04 10.45 9.00
C GLY A 262 13.93 11.51 8.88
N LEU A 263 12.66 11.09 8.93
CA LEU A 263 11.52 11.99 8.96
C LEU A 263 11.11 12.24 10.42
N SER A 264 10.55 13.42 10.69
CA SER A 264 9.99 13.72 12.01
C SER A 264 8.76 14.60 11.92
N ASP A 265 7.96 14.62 12.99
CA ASP A 265 6.78 15.49 13.05
C ASP A 265 7.16 16.95 13.07
N ASN A 266 8.30 17.36 13.62
CA ASN A 266 8.71 18.77 13.73
C ASN A 266 10.21 18.91 13.42
N PRO A 267 10.62 18.72 12.16
CA PRO A 267 12.02 18.81 11.78
C PRO A 267 12.48 20.27 11.79
N ALA A 268 13.80 20.46 11.90
CA ALA A 268 14.41 21.79 11.69
C ALA A 268 14.22 22.28 10.25
N ASP A 269 14.33 21.37 9.26
CA ASP A 269 14.05 21.64 7.86
C ASP A 269 12.71 20.99 7.45
N PRO A 270 11.73 21.76 6.96
CA PRO A 270 10.44 21.24 6.49
C PRO A 270 10.53 20.13 5.42
N ILE A 271 11.66 19.98 4.72
CA ILE A 271 11.86 18.89 3.75
C ILE A 271 11.85 17.50 4.41
N ASP A 272 12.23 17.42 5.69
CA ASP A 272 12.28 16.19 6.50
C ASP A 272 10.99 15.97 7.31
N GLN A 273 9.90 16.63 6.91
CA GLN A 273 8.60 16.55 7.59
C GLN A 273 7.92 15.22 7.29
N ALA A 274 7.63 14.47 8.34
CA ALA A 274 6.82 13.26 8.26
C ALA A 274 5.39 13.58 7.77
N PRO A 275 4.74 12.66 7.04
CA PRO A 275 3.35 12.82 6.64
C PRO A 275 2.42 13.07 7.84
N GLY A 276 1.54 14.08 7.67
CA GLY A 276 0.58 14.50 8.71
C GLY A 276 -0.73 13.72 8.70
N THR A 277 -0.97 12.90 7.69
CA THR A 277 -2.17 12.06 7.53
C THR A 277 -1.79 10.58 7.59
N PRO A 278 -2.73 9.69 7.97
CA PRO A 278 -2.43 8.27 8.13
C PRO A 278 -2.30 7.56 6.78
N HIS A 279 -1.42 6.57 6.71
CA HIS A 279 -1.45 5.54 5.68
C HIS A 279 -2.70 4.67 5.86
N ARG A 280 -3.20 4.09 4.77
CA ARG A 280 -4.43 3.29 4.76
C ARG A 280 -4.20 1.93 4.15
N PHE A 281 -4.82 0.92 4.72
CA PHE A 281 -4.85 -0.43 4.20
C PHE A 281 -6.30 -0.91 4.13
N VAL A 282 -6.72 -1.45 2.99
CA VAL A 282 -8.09 -1.92 2.75
C VAL A 282 -8.06 -3.37 2.31
N LEU A 283 -8.81 -4.22 3.01
CA LEU A 283 -8.98 -5.61 2.60
C LEU A 283 -10.16 -5.78 1.65
N ASP A 284 -9.98 -6.57 0.60
CA ASP A 284 -10.94 -6.75 -0.48
C ASP A 284 -11.12 -8.24 -0.81
N ILE A 285 -12.30 -8.64 -1.29
CA ILE A 285 -12.50 -9.99 -1.84
C ILE A 285 -11.78 -10.15 -3.20
N GLN A 286 -11.51 -9.05 -3.90
CA GLN A 286 -10.77 -9.05 -5.15
C GLN A 286 -10.04 -7.73 -5.38
N ILE A 287 -8.72 -7.83 -5.54
CA ILE A 287 -7.84 -6.72 -5.88
C ILE A 287 -7.38 -6.82 -7.34
N SER A 288 -6.74 -5.77 -7.84
CA SER A 288 -6.28 -5.59 -9.21
C SER A 288 -5.00 -6.37 -9.50
N LEU A 289 -4.08 -6.47 -8.54
CA LEU A 289 -2.77 -7.07 -8.71
C LEU A 289 -2.34 -7.88 -7.47
N GLY A 290 -1.60 -8.97 -7.69
CA GLY A 290 -0.93 -9.73 -6.62
C GLY A 290 -1.88 -10.33 -5.57
N SER A 291 -1.31 -10.66 -4.41
CA SER A 291 -2.03 -10.96 -3.16
C SER A 291 -2.23 -9.73 -2.28
N GLY A 292 -1.40 -8.71 -2.51
CA GLY A 292 -1.51 -7.35 -2.02
C GLY A 292 -0.83 -6.42 -3.03
N HIS A 293 -1.10 -5.12 -2.91
CA HIS A 293 -0.32 -4.09 -3.58
C HIS A 293 -0.32 -2.77 -2.80
N ASN A 294 0.72 -1.98 -3.05
CA ASN A 294 0.92 -0.67 -2.47
C ASN A 294 -0.03 0.38 -3.06
N GLY A 295 -0.12 1.53 -2.40
CA GLY A 295 -1.00 2.62 -2.81
C GLY A 295 -1.50 3.47 -1.66
N TYR A 296 -2.44 4.35 -1.99
CA TYR A 296 -3.30 5.00 -1.01
C TYR A 296 -4.77 4.80 -1.40
N PRO A 297 -5.45 3.79 -0.83
CA PRO A 297 -4.94 2.82 0.16
C PRO A 297 -4.00 1.76 -0.44
N CYS A 298 -3.22 1.09 0.41
CA CYS A 298 -2.72 -0.26 0.11
C CYS A 298 -3.90 -1.23 0.12
N MET A 299 -3.85 -2.25 -0.72
CA MET A 299 -4.94 -3.22 -0.88
C MET A 299 -4.41 -4.64 -0.68
N ALA A 300 -5.21 -5.51 -0.07
CA ALA A 300 -4.92 -6.96 -0.01
C ALA A 300 -6.19 -7.79 0.07
N TYR A 301 -6.07 -9.11 -0.07
CA TYR A 301 -7.21 -10.00 0.07
C TYR A 301 -7.72 -10.11 1.51
N LEU A 302 -8.99 -10.52 1.65
CA LEU A 302 -9.63 -10.76 2.96
C LEU A 302 -8.94 -11.83 3.82
N ASP A 303 -8.07 -12.68 3.29
CA ASP A 303 -7.34 -13.66 4.08
C ASP A 303 -6.21 -13.03 4.93
N TRP A 304 -5.83 -11.78 4.64
CA TRP A 304 -4.79 -11.05 5.40
C TRP A 304 -5.27 -10.48 6.74
N HIS A 305 -6.52 -10.71 7.18
CA HIS A 305 -7.01 -10.16 8.45
C HIS A 305 -6.09 -10.50 9.62
N SER A 306 -5.61 -11.74 9.73
CA SER A 306 -4.70 -12.14 10.82
C SER A 306 -3.39 -11.38 10.83
N ASP A 307 -2.88 -11.00 9.65
CA ASP A 307 -1.57 -10.37 9.51
C ASP A 307 -1.52 -8.97 10.16
N PHE A 308 -2.69 -8.36 10.38
CA PHE A 308 -2.82 -7.06 11.04
C PHE A 308 -3.07 -7.14 12.55
N LEU A 309 -3.50 -8.28 13.08
CA LEU A 309 -4.16 -8.35 14.40
C LEU A 309 -3.27 -8.94 15.49
N ASP A 310 -2.24 -9.72 15.15
CA ASP A 310 -1.34 -10.30 16.13
C ASP A 310 -0.13 -9.39 16.40
N THR A 311 -0.15 -8.69 17.54
CA THR A 311 0.94 -7.78 17.94
C THR A 311 2.29 -8.47 18.15
N ALA A 312 2.31 -9.77 18.49
CA ALA A 312 3.55 -10.52 18.62
C ALA A 312 4.16 -10.81 17.25
N MET A 313 3.32 -11.18 16.26
CA MET A 313 3.77 -11.34 14.88
C MET A 313 4.27 -10.02 14.29
N ILE A 314 3.57 -8.91 14.55
CA ILE A 314 4.00 -7.58 14.10
C ILE A 314 5.39 -7.25 14.64
N ASN A 315 5.63 -7.40 15.96
CA ASN A 315 6.93 -7.12 16.59
C ASN A 315 8.08 -7.98 16.03
N GLN A 316 7.80 -9.21 15.62
CA GLN A 316 8.80 -10.13 15.08
C GLN A 316 9.15 -9.84 13.61
N GLY A 317 8.49 -8.87 12.95
CA GLY A 317 8.61 -8.73 11.50
C GLY A 317 7.89 -9.86 10.75
N ALA A 318 6.96 -10.57 11.39
CA ALA A 318 6.27 -11.72 10.79
C ALA A 318 5.00 -11.32 10.00
N SER A 319 4.47 -10.12 10.22
CA SER A 319 3.41 -9.49 9.38
C SER A 319 3.97 -9.01 8.04
N TRP A 320 4.61 -9.92 7.30
CA TRP A 320 5.44 -9.60 6.13
C TRP A 320 4.66 -8.87 5.05
N GLY A 321 3.46 -9.35 4.68
CA GLY A 321 2.63 -8.75 3.62
C GLY A 321 2.33 -7.27 3.85
N PRO A 322 1.70 -6.90 4.98
CA PRO A 322 1.44 -5.50 5.31
C PRO A 322 2.69 -4.60 5.31
N PHE A 323 3.81 -5.08 5.86
CA PHE A 323 5.07 -4.32 5.85
C PHE A 323 5.65 -4.18 4.44
N HIS A 324 5.54 -5.22 3.62
CA HIS A 324 6.01 -5.25 2.25
C HIS A 324 5.28 -4.21 1.38
N GLU A 325 3.94 -4.15 1.46
CA GLU A 325 3.15 -3.19 0.70
C GLU A 325 3.34 -1.76 1.20
N LEU A 326 3.40 -1.55 2.51
CA LEU A 326 3.71 -0.23 3.04
C LEU A 326 5.16 0.16 2.70
N GLY A 327 6.09 -0.80 2.64
CA GLY A 327 7.48 -0.60 2.23
C GLY A 327 7.60 -0.05 0.81
N HIS A 328 6.77 -0.56 -0.11
CA HIS A 328 6.71 -0.03 -1.49
C HIS A 328 6.33 1.45 -1.53
N ASN A 329 5.38 1.88 -0.69
CA ASN A 329 5.01 3.30 -0.59
C ASN A 329 6.21 4.20 -0.21
N PHE A 330 7.19 3.66 0.53
CA PHE A 330 8.37 4.39 1.00
C PHE A 330 9.63 4.21 0.13
N GLN A 331 9.59 3.44 -0.96
CA GLN A 331 10.74 3.35 -1.86
C GLN A 331 11.04 4.72 -2.47
N MET A 332 12.32 5.13 -2.50
CA MET A 332 12.76 6.32 -3.24
C MET A 332 13.30 5.91 -4.61
N ASN A 333 12.37 5.69 -5.53
CA ASN A 333 12.64 5.15 -6.87
C ASN A 333 13.46 6.10 -7.75
N ASP A 334 13.58 7.36 -7.38
CA ASP A 334 14.32 8.41 -8.08
C ASP A 334 15.70 8.69 -7.45
N MET A 335 16.07 7.95 -6.38
CA MET A 335 17.30 8.17 -5.60
C MET A 335 18.15 6.91 -5.42
N TRP A 336 17.67 5.92 -4.69
CA TRP A 336 18.48 4.76 -4.32
C TRP A 336 17.80 3.42 -4.62
N SER A 337 16.48 3.39 -4.86
CA SER A 337 15.77 2.18 -5.30
C SER A 337 15.79 2.09 -6.83
N TRP A 338 16.83 1.49 -7.40
CA TRP A 338 16.99 1.38 -8.86
C TRP A 338 16.14 0.26 -9.47
N SER A 339 15.91 0.32 -10.79
CA SER A 339 15.07 -0.62 -11.54
C SER A 339 15.87 -1.47 -12.55
N GLY A 340 15.19 -2.27 -13.37
CA GLY A 340 15.81 -3.05 -14.46
C GLY A 340 16.24 -4.45 -14.04
N ALA A 341 17.20 -5.03 -14.77
CA ALA A 341 17.63 -6.42 -14.60
C ALA A 341 18.16 -6.73 -13.20
N ASP A 342 18.74 -5.75 -12.52
CA ASP A 342 19.20 -5.82 -11.13
C ASP A 342 18.39 -4.94 -10.18
N GLY A 343 17.14 -4.63 -10.56
CA GLY A 343 16.26 -3.72 -9.84
C GLY A 343 15.90 -4.19 -8.43
N LEU A 344 15.57 -3.21 -7.59
CA LEU A 344 15.23 -3.38 -6.19
C LEU A 344 13.72 -3.28 -5.91
N GLY A 345 12.87 -3.30 -6.94
CA GLY A 345 11.42 -3.09 -6.80
C GLY A 345 10.77 -3.98 -5.74
N GLU A 346 11.05 -5.28 -5.77
CA GLU A 346 10.56 -6.28 -4.79
C GLU A 346 11.61 -6.62 -3.73
N THR A 347 12.68 -5.83 -3.65
CA THR A 347 13.78 -6.05 -2.71
C THR A 347 13.79 -4.96 -1.65
N SER A 348 13.93 -3.69 -2.02
CA SER A 348 14.15 -2.63 -1.04
C SER A 348 12.97 -2.36 -0.12
N ASN A 349 11.74 -2.63 -0.56
CA ASN A 349 10.55 -2.56 0.27
C ASN A 349 10.55 -3.59 1.42
N ASN A 350 11.26 -4.70 1.26
CA ASN A 350 11.37 -5.71 2.32
C ASN A 350 12.36 -5.31 3.43
N LEU A 351 13.19 -4.28 3.24
CA LEU A 351 14.12 -3.80 4.27
C LEU A 351 13.39 -3.30 5.54
N PHE A 352 12.16 -2.81 5.38
CA PHE A 352 11.31 -2.42 6.51
C PHE A 352 10.97 -3.58 7.44
N VAL A 353 10.80 -4.79 6.90
CA VAL A 353 10.56 -5.99 7.72
C VAL A 353 11.74 -6.23 8.66
N PHE A 354 12.96 -6.08 8.14
CA PHE A 354 14.19 -6.22 8.93
C PHE A 354 14.32 -5.11 9.96
N GLN A 355 13.95 -3.87 9.63
CA GLN A 355 13.97 -2.76 10.58
C GLN A 355 13.00 -3.00 11.75
N VAL A 356 11.75 -3.40 11.47
CA VAL A 356 10.77 -3.71 12.51
C VAL A 356 11.30 -4.79 13.45
N ALA A 357 11.77 -5.92 12.89
CA ALA A 357 12.34 -7.00 13.68
C ALA A 357 13.58 -6.56 14.50
N GLN A 358 14.48 -5.80 13.87
CA GLN A 358 15.69 -5.29 14.51
C GLN A 358 15.38 -4.41 15.71
N ARG A 359 14.37 -3.53 15.61
CA ARG A 359 13.97 -2.65 16.72
C ARG A 359 13.51 -3.43 17.95
N HIS A 360 13.01 -4.65 17.72
CA HIS A 360 12.64 -5.60 18.76
C HIS A 360 13.77 -6.58 19.14
N GLY A 361 14.99 -6.37 18.66
CA GLY A 361 16.16 -7.18 18.98
C GLY A 361 16.12 -8.59 18.37
N VAL A 362 15.30 -8.80 17.35
CA VAL A 362 15.12 -10.09 16.68
C VAL A 362 15.37 -9.96 15.18
N LYS A 363 15.35 -11.10 14.49
CA LYS A 363 15.43 -11.17 13.04
C LYS A 363 14.13 -11.74 12.48
N PRO A 364 13.70 -11.34 11.27
CA PRO A 364 12.45 -11.84 10.70
C PRO A 364 12.45 -13.36 10.60
N PRO A 365 11.43 -14.09 11.10
CA PRO A 365 11.43 -15.56 11.11
C PRO A 365 11.67 -16.20 9.74
N ARG A 366 11.23 -15.54 8.66
CA ARG A 366 11.34 -16.01 7.28
C ARG A 366 12.78 -16.32 6.84
N ILE A 367 13.79 -15.67 7.43
CA ILE A 367 15.20 -15.92 7.06
C ILE A 367 15.71 -17.29 7.52
N TYR A 368 14.99 -17.95 8.44
CA TYR A 368 15.30 -19.28 8.96
C TYR A 368 14.40 -20.36 8.36
N ASP A 369 13.49 -20.01 7.46
CA ASP A 369 12.62 -21.00 6.81
C ASP A 369 13.46 -21.85 5.86
N ALA A 370 13.67 -23.13 6.24
CA ALA A 370 14.44 -24.08 5.45
C ALA A 370 13.86 -24.33 4.06
N GLY A 371 12.55 -24.08 3.86
CA GLY A 371 11.90 -24.13 2.55
C GLY A 371 12.13 -22.90 1.68
N GLN A 372 12.73 -21.84 2.24
CA GLN A 372 12.97 -20.54 1.60
C GLN A 372 14.39 -20.00 1.88
N ASP A 373 15.39 -20.87 2.06
CA ASP A 373 16.77 -20.41 2.33
C ASP A 373 17.34 -19.64 1.13
N PHE A 374 17.25 -18.31 1.21
CA PHE A 374 17.83 -17.37 0.27
C PHE A 374 19.17 -16.82 0.77
N VAL A 375 19.55 -17.06 2.03
CA VAL A 375 20.75 -16.46 2.61
C VAL A 375 21.98 -17.22 2.12
N GLN A 376 21.98 -18.55 2.22
CA GLN A 376 23.14 -19.33 1.78
C GLN A 376 23.45 -19.15 0.28
N PRO A 377 22.47 -19.23 -0.66
CA PRO A 377 22.75 -18.96 -2.07
C PRO A 377 23.29 -17.54 -2.34
N ALA A 378 22.87 -16.55 -1.57
CA ALA A 378 23.38 -15.18 -1.69
C ALA A 378 24.84 -15.07 -1.22
N LEU A 379 25.21 -15.76 -0.13
CA LEU A 379 26.59 -15.83 0.35
C LEU A 379 27.49 -16.58 -0.64
N ASP A 380 27.01 -17.68 -1.19
CA ASP A 380 27.72 -18.45 -2.23
C ASP A 380 27.97 -17.57 -3.46
N TRP A 381 26.97 -16.80 -3.89
CA TRP A 381 27.14 -15.80 -4.93
C TRP A 381 28.21 -14.77 -4.54
N ALA A 382 28.13 -14.16 -3.36
CA ALA A 382 29.07 -13.14 -2.90
C ALA A 382 30.53 -13.63 -2.84
N ALA A 383 30.74 -14.91 -2.50
CA ALA A 383 32.05 -15.56 -2.45
C ALA A 383 32.71 -15.74 -3.83
N THR A 384 31.94 -15.75 -4.93
CA THR A 384 32.52 -15.86 -6.28
C THR A 384 33.35 -14.63 -6.66
N SER A 385 34.37 -14.80 -7.50
CA SER A 385 35.22 -13.72 -8.01
C SER A 385 35.11 -13.60 -9.54
N GLY A 386 35.10 -12.38 -10.07
CA GLY A 386 35.18 -12.16 -11.52
C GLY A 386 34.87 -10.74 -11.95
N THR A 387 35.60 -10.22 -12.94
CA THR A 387 35.41 -8.84 -13.48
C THR A 387 34.08 -8.66 -14.23
N SER A 388 33.50 -9.76 -14.71
CA SER A 388 32.18 -9.82 -15.34
C SER A 388 31.04 -10.07 -14.36
N LYS A 389 31.31 -10.19 -13.05
CA LYS A 389 30.29 -10.40 -12.02
C LYS A 389 29.30 -9.24 -11.97
N ARG A 390 28.00 -9.52 -12.08
CA ARG A 390 26.95 -8.49 -12.08
C ARG A 390 25.81 -8.89 -11.17
N PHE A 391 25.35 -7.94 -10.36
CA PHE A 391 24.20 -8.11 -9.46
C PHE A 391 22.93 -8.53 -10.21
N SER A 392 22.82 -8.22 -11.52
CA SER A 392 21.73 -8.70 -12.39
C SER A 392 21.67 -10.22 -12.55
N SER A 393 22.73 -10.95 -12.18
CA SER A 393 22.75 -12.41 -12.20
C SER A 393 22.08 -13.02 -10.96
N VAL A 394 21.92 -12.26 -9.88
CA VAL A 394 21.13 -12.67 -8.71
C VAL A 394 19.67 -12.42 -9.07
N THR A 395 18.91 -13.46 -9.43
CA THR A 395 17.52 -13.30 -9.93
C THR A 395 16.49 -13.33 -8.81
N ASP A 396 16.81 -13.93 -7.67
CA ASP A 396 15.95 -13.98 -6.50
C ASP A 396 15.98 -12.64 -5.74
N VAL A 397 14.81 -12.06 -5.54
CA VAL A 397 14.62 -10.76 -4.89
C VAL A 397 15.00 -10.79 -3.40
N PHE A 398 14.90 -11.95 -2.74
CA PHE A 398 15.31 -12.12 -1.34
C PHE A 398 16.83 -12.27 -1.22
N GLN A 399 17.49 -12.94 -2.16
CA GLN A 399 18.97 -12.95 -2.19
C GLN A 399 19.53 -11.54 -2.35
N ARG A 400 18.85 -10.68 -3.12
CA ARG A 400 19.21 -9.26 -3.29
C ARG A 400 19.09 -8.43 -2.01
N LEU A 401 18.38 -8.90 -0.97
CA LEU A 401 18.29 -8.20 0.32
C LEU A 401 19.59 -8.27 1.12
N VAL A 402 20.26 -9.42 1.04
CA VAL A 402 21.41 -9.78 1.87
C VAL A 402 22.48 -8.68 1.91
N PRO A 403 22.95 -8.09 0.78
CA PRO A 403 23.95 -7.02 0.85
C PRO A 403 23.53 -5.81 1.69
N PHE A 404 22.27 -5.40 1.60
CA PHE A 404 21.80 -4.22 2.34
C PHE A 404 21.68 -4.53 3.83
N VAL A 405 21.17 -5.70 4.18
CA VAL A 405 21.07 -6.14 5.58
C VAL A 405 22.45 -6.33 6.21
N GLN A 406 23.43 -6.86 5.48
CA GLN A 406 24.83 -6.96 5.93
C GLN A 406 25.41 -5.59 6.29
N LEU A 407 25.20 -4.57 5.43
CA LEU A 407 25.65 -3.21 5.71
C LEU A 407 24.99 -2.65 6.98
N PHE A 408 23.68 -2.85 7.15
CA PHE A 408 22.95 -2.36 8.31
C PHE A 408 23.36 -3.06 9.61
N GLN A 409 23.57 -4.38 9.59
CA GLN A 409 24.04 -5.11 10.75
C GLN A 409 25.47 -4.71 11.14
N ARG A 410 26.34 -4.43 10.15
CA ARG A 410 27.74 -4.09 10.40
C ARG A 410 27.98 -2.64 10.83
N TYR A 411 27.28 -1.69 10.22
CA TYR A 411 27.51 -0.25 10.43
C TYR A 411 26.37 0.44 11.17
N GLY A 412 25.23 -0.23 11.35
CA GLY A 412 24.04 0.28 12.02
C GLY A 412 22.89 0.57 11.04
N TYR A 413 21.68 0.25 11.48
CA TYR A 413 20.45 0.47 10.70
C TYR A 413 20.16 1.96 10.46
N GLY A 414 20.74 2.87 11.25
CA GLY A 414 20.65 4.32 11.03
C GLY A 414 21.22 4.79 9.68
N MET A 415 21.97 3.94 8.98
CA MET A 415 22.44 4.20 7.61
C MET A 415 21.29 4.56 6.68
N MET A 416 20.14 3.90 6.81
CA MET A 416 18.98 4.16 5.95
C MET A 416 18.46 5.58 6.13
N GLY A 417 18.31 6.03 7.38
CA GLY A 417 17.85 7.39 7.69
C GLY A 417 18.79 8.46 7.16
N TYR A 418 20.11 8.21 7.24
CA TYR A 418 21.12 9.08 6.63
C TYR A 418 20.95 9.15 5.10
N ILE A 419 20.91 8.00 4.42
CA ILE A 419 20.78 7.93 2.94
C ILE A 419 19.49 8.60 2.47
N CYS A 420 18.36 8.33 3.13
CA CYS A 420 17.06 8.92 2.79
C CYS A 420 17.05 10.44 3.00
N LYS A 421 17.65 10.93 4.09
CA LYS A 421 17.80 12.36 4.35
C LYS A 421 18.65 13.03 3.27
N GLU A 422 19.82 12.49 2.98
CA GLU A 422 20.67 12.99 1.90
C GLU A 422 19.95 12.98 0.54
N GLY A 423 19.12 11.97 0.28
CA GLY A 423 18.35 11.88 -0.96
C GLY A 423 17.29 12.97 -1.07
N ARG A 424 16.60 13.31 0.03
CA ARG A 424 15.65 14.44 0.04
C ARG A 424 16.35 15.77 -0.23
N HIS A 425 17.53 15.97 0.35
CA HIS A 425 18.34 17.18 0.20
C HIS A 425 19.15 17.23 -1.11
N GLU A 426 19.18 16.15 -1.89
CA GLU A 426 19.79 16.13 -3.22
C GLU A 426 19.00 17.04 -4.17
N PRO A 427 19.64 18.05 -4.82
CA PRO A 427 18.94 18.98 -5.70
C PRO A 427 18.29 18.33 -6.92
N ARG A 428 18.80 17.17 -7.38
CA ARG A 428 18.35 16.53 -8.62
C ARG A 428 18.01 15.07 -8.41
N ALA A 429 16.77 14.73 -8.76
CA ALA A 429 16.36 13.34 -8.96
C ALA A 429 17.00 12.77 -10.23
N SER A 430 17.23 11.45 -10.28
CA SER A 430 17.71 10.79 -11.50
C SER A 430 16.96 9.50 -11.76
N TYR A 431 16.57 9.29 -13.02
CA TYR A 431 16.02 8.02 -13.47
C TYR A 431 17.09 7.04 -13.95
N ILE A 432 18.36 7.48 -14.01
CA ILE A 432 19.49 6.67 -14.47
C ILE A 432 19.97 5.78 -13.32
N ASN A 433 19.89 4.46 -13.51
CA ASN A 433 20.22 3.50 -12.45
C ASN A 433 21.69 3.56 -12.00
N GLU A 434 22.62 3.89 -12.90
CA GLU A 434 24.03 4.13 -12.52
C GLU A 434 24.16 5.27 -11.51
N VAL A 435 23.45 6.39 -11.71
CA VAL A 435 23.46 7.53 -10.78
C VAL A 435 22.90 7.13 -9.41
N LYS A 436 21.84 6.31 -9.39
CA LYS A 436 21.25 5.83 -8.13
C LYS A 436 22.19 4.91 -7.35
N LYS A 437 22.88 4.01 -8.05
CA LYS A 437 23.90 3.12 -7.46
C LYS A 437 25.08 3.91 -6.92
N ASN A 438 25.57 4.87 -7.70
CA ASN A 438 26.64 5.79 -7.27
C ASN A 438 26.24 6.57 -6.03
N PHE A 439 25.03 7.15 -6.01
CA PHE A 439 24.49 7.85 -4.86
C PHE A 439 24.47 6.96 -3.61
N PHE A 440 23.87 5.77 -3.72
CA PHE A 440 23.81 4.84 -2.59
C PHE A 440 25.22 4.45 -2.10
N PHE A 441 26.14 4.15 -3.01
CA PHE A 441 27.52 3.81 -2.70
C PHE A 441 28.27 4.93 -1.96
N VAL A 442 28.19 6.16 -2.46
CA VAL A 442 28.86 7.32 -1.84
C VAL A 442 28.29 7.57 -0.45
N LYS A 443 26.96 7.62 -0.32
CA LYS A 443 26.32 7.89 0.98
C LYS A 443 26.55 6.76 1.98
N ALA A 444 26.46 5.49 1.56
CA ALA A 444 26.76 4.36 2.43
C ALA A 444 28.23 4.36 2.89
N SER A 445 29.18 4.67 2.00
CA SER A 445 30.61 4.75 2.34
C SER A 445 30.89 5.88 3.32
N ASN A 446 30.29 7.06 3.11
CA ASN A 446 30.40 8.19 4.02
C ASN A 446 29.84 7.87 5.41
N TYR A 447 28.67 7.21 5.48
CA TYR A 447 28.09 6.78 6.76
C TYR A 447 28.97 5.76 7.47
N ALA A 448 29.52 4.80 6.73
CA ALA A 448 30.38 3.74 7.26
C ALA A 448 31.79 4.24 7.65
N GLY A 449 32.20 5.42 7.16
CA GLY A 449 33.55 5.95 7.34
C GLY A 449 34.64 5.17 6.61
N VAL A 450 34.26 4.31 5.66
CA VAL A 450 35.16 3.45 4.88
C VAL A 450 34.71 3.42 3.42
N ASN A 451 35.65 3.26 2.50
CA ASN A 451 35.34 3.06 1.08
C ASN A 451 34.84 1.61 0.87
N LEU A 452 33.53 1.47 0.61
CA LEU A 452 32.85 0.17 0.47
C LEU A 452 33.07 -0.51 -0.89
N LYS A 453 33.99 -0.01 -1.73
CA LYS A 453 34.18 -0.55 -3.09
C LYS A 453 34.41 -2.07 -3.12
N PRO A 454 35.22 -2.66 -2.22
CA PRO A 454 35.38 -4.12 -2.17
C PRO A 454 34.07 -4.86 -1.92
N PHE A 455 33.22 -4.34 -1.02
CA PHE A 455 31.89 -4.92 -0.75
C PHE A 455 30.98 -4.90 -1.98
N PHE A 456 30.92 -3.76 -2.68
CA PHE A 456 30.11 -3.61 -3.88
C PHE A 456 30.60 -4.51 -5.02
N ASP A 457 31.92 -4.69 -5.16
CA ASP A 457 32.51 -5.60 -6.14
C ASP A 457 32.14 -7.06 -5.86
N HIS A 458 32.20 -7.48 -4.60
CA HIS A 458 31.77 -8.82 -4.20
C HIS A 458 30.28 -9.07 -4.43
N TRP A 459 29.43 -8.06 -4.36
CA TRP A 459 28.03 -8.20 -4.75
C TRP A 459 27.76 -7.99 -6.25
N GLY A 460 28.76 -7.53 -7.01
CA GLY A 460 28.61 -7.21 -8.43
C GLY A 460 27.75 -5.96 -8.68
N ILE A 461 27.61 -5.08 -7.69
CA ILE A 461 26.91 -3.79 -7.81
C ILE A 461 27.91 -2.78 -8.38
N VAL A 462 27.85 -2.56 -9.68
CA VAL A 462 28.80 -1.70 -10.38
C VAL A 462 28.50 -0.23 -10.13
N VAL A 463 29.56 0.51 -9.78
CA VAL A 463 29.57 1.97 -9.58
C VAL A 463 30.64 2.61 -10.46
N SER A 464 30.44 3.87 -10.84
CA SER A 464 31.34 4.58 -11.75
C SER A 464 32.68 4.93 -11.08
N PRO A 465 33.77 5.10 -11.87
CA PRO A 465 35.05 5.59 -11.35
C PRO A 465 34.95 6.95 -10.64
N SER A 466 34.04 7.82 -11.10
CA SER A 466 33.81 9.12 -10.46
C SER A 466 33.26 8.97 -9.05
N ALA A 467 32.30 8.06 -8.83
CA ALA A 467 31.75 7.78 -7.51
C ALA A 467 32.81 7.22 -6.56
N VAL A 468 33.70 6.35 -7.06
CA VAL A 468 34.83 5.83 -6.28
C VAL A 468 35.81 6.93 -5.88
N ALA A 469 36.05 7.91 -6.75
CA ALA A 469 36.93 9.04 -6.46
C ALA A 469 36.37 9.95 -5.34
N GLU A 470 35.04 10.13 -5.26
CA GLU A 470 34.38 10.93 -4.21
C GLU A 470 34.60 10.40 -2.78
N VAL A 471 34.94 9.13 -2.65
CA VAL A 471 35.20 8.46 -1.35
C VAL A 471 36.64 7.97 -1.23
N SER A 472 37.54 8.44 -2.09
CA SER A 472 38.94 8.01 -2.14
C SER A 472 39.77 8.40 -0.90
N GLN A 473 39.30 9.42 -0.17
CA GLN A 473 39.86 9.84 1.12
C GLN A 473 39.55 8.88 2.27
N LEU A 474 38.54 8.00 2.12
CA LEU A 474 38.17 7.04 3.15
C LEU A 474 39.09 5.81 3.07
N PRO A 475 39.45 5.19 4.21
CA PRO A 475 40.21 3.94 4.19
C PRO A 475 39.43 2.86 3.44
N LEU A 476 40.14 2.08 2.62
CA LEU A 476 39.55 0.97 1.88
C LEU A 476 39.09 -0.12 2.84
N LEU A 477 37.88 -0.66 2.62
CA LEU A 477 37.37 -1.78 3.40
C LEU A 477 38.30 -3.00 3.31
N THR A 478 38.83 -3.45 4.44
CA THR A 478 39.67 -4.65 4.54
C THR A 478 38.92 -5.87 5.09
N GLU A 479 37.81 -5.64 5.79
CA GLU A 479 36.95 -6.69 6.35
C GLU A 479 36.06 -7.32 5.27
N GLN A 480 35.91 -8.64 5.31
CA GLN A 480 35.08 -9.40 4.36
C GLN A 480 33.59 -9.38 4.71
N VAL A 481 33.01 -8.18 4.84
CA VAL A 481 31.61 -7.98 5.28
C VAL A 481 30.60 -8.75 4.40
N TRP A 482 30.93 -8.97 3.12
CA TRP A 482 30.09 -9.74 2.19
C TRP A 482 29.94 -11.22 2.55
N THR A 483 30.76 -11.75 3.47
CA THR A 483 30.67 -13.13 3.98
C THR A 483 29.80 -13.26 5.23
N ASN A 484 29.35 -12.14 5.81
CA ASN A 484 28.57 -12.16 7.04
C ASN A 484 27.19 -12.78 6.80
N ASP A 485 26.87 -13.83 7.55
CA ASP A 485 25.52 -14.40 7.57
C ASP A 485 24.57 -13.44 8.29
N ILE A 486 23.43 -13.13 7.65
CA ILE A 486 22.44 -12.21 8.21
C ILE A 486 21.50 -12.87 9.22
N ARG A 487 21.53 -14.21 9.33
CA ARG A 487 20.76 -15.05 10.26
C ARG A 487 21.33 -15.03 11.66
#